data_AF-A0A967GSH2-F1
#
_entry.id   AF-A0A967GSH2-F1
#
_cell.length_a   1.000
_cell.length_b   1.000
_cell.length_c   1.000
_cell.angle_alpha   90.00
_cell.angle_beta   90.00
_cell.angle_gamma   90.00
#
_symmetry.space_group_name_H-M   'P 1'
#
loop_
_entity.id
_entity.type
_entity.pdbx_description
1 polymer ?
#
loop_
_entity_poly.entity_id
_entity_poly.type
_entity_poly.pdbx_seq_one_letter_code
_entity_poly.pdbx_strand_id
1 'polypeptide(L)'
;MSEAETNPAPAAEAEAKSPATEPESRSKPGGLRKQRVGIVTSTGMDKTIVVEFIARVPHPRFKKIIKRSKKFYAHDENGEAAIGDKVRIEETRPLSKIKRWRLTEVLTHH
;
A
#
# COMPACT_ATOMS: atom_id res chain seq x y z
N MET A 1 20.82 65.23 18.49
CA MET A 1 20.50 64.29 17.39
C MET A 1 19.39 63.38 17.88
N SER A 2 18.33 63.27 17.09
CA SER A 2 17.33 62.19 17.09
C SER A 2 18.02 60.82 17.15
N GLU A 3 17.46 59.77 17.75
CA GLU A 3 16.18 59.16 17.37
C GLU A 3 15.40 58.67 18.59
N ALA A 4 14.08 58.86 18.50
CA ALA A 4 13.10 58.18 19.33
C ALA A 4 12.82 56.82 18.69
N GLU A 5 12.78 55.75 19.48
CA GLU A 5 11.90 54.63 19.17
C GLU A 5 11.28 54.09 20.48
N THR A 6 10.06 54.58 20.72
CA THR A 6 8.87 53.79 21.06
C THR A 6 8.98 52.76 22.21
N ASN A 7 8.56 53.21 23.41
CA ASN A 7 7.34 52.82 24.16
C ASN A 7 6.75 51.39 23.97
N PRO A 8 5.94 50.87 24.92
CA PRO A 8 6.20 50.53 26.32
C PRO A 8 5.66 49.12 26.73
N ALA A 9 6.07 48.71 27.94
CA ALA A 9 5.46 47.85 29.00
C ALA A 9 3.97 47.39 28.89
N PRO A 10 3.42 46.56 29.83
CA PRO A 10 3.93 45.47 30.69
C PRO A 10 2.95 44.27 30.87
N ALA A 11 3.37 43.30 31.72
CA ALA A 11 2.55 42.45 32.60
C ALA A 11 1.83 41.19 32.03
N ALA A 12 2.16 40.02 32.58
CA ALA A 12 1.24 39.19 33.39
C ALA A 12 1.87 37.82 33.74
N GLU A 13 1.76 37.46 35.01
CA GLU A 13 2.00 36.13 35.60
C GLU A 13 1.09 35.06 34.99
N ALA A 14 1.53 33.79 34.97
CA ALA A 14 0.81 32.66 35.60
C ALA A 14 1.42 31.30 35.21
N GLU A 15 1.53 30.44 36.22
CA GLU A 15 1.68 28.99 36.16
C GLU A 15 0.84 28.30 35.07
N ALA A 16 1.44 27.33 34.37
CA ALA A 16 0.74 26.11 33.97
C ALA A 16 1.75 25.01 33.58
N LYS A 17 1.93 24.09 34.53
CA LYS A 17 2.22 22.66 34.37
C LYS A 17 2.12 22.19 32.92
N SER A 18 3.26 21.81 32.32
CA SER A 18 3.30 21.14 31.03
C SER A 18 2.28 20.00 31.00
N PRO A 19 1.26 20.02 30.12
CA PRO A 19 0.34 18.91 30.03
C PRO A 19 1.09 17.73 29.44
N ALA A 20 1.36 16.74 30.28
CA ALA A 20 1.61 15.38 29.84
C ALA A 20 0.35 14.89 29.11
N THR A 21 0.37 14.86 27.78
CA THR A 21 -0.54 14.03 26.97
C THR A 21 0.06 13.84 25.58
N GLU A 22 0.96 12.87 25.45
CA GLU A 22 1.06 12.12 24.20
C GLU A 22 0.73 10.67 24.55
N PRO A 23 -0.52 10.20 24.30
CA PRO A 23 -0.74 8.78 24.34
C PRO A 23 0.01 8.20 23.14
N GLU A 24 1.16 7.58 23.39
CA GLU A 24 1.77 6.61 22.47
C GLU A 24 0.71 5.54 22.20
N SER A 25 -0.11 5.78 21.18
CA SER A 25 -1.12 4.84 20.77
C SER A 25 -0.35 3.64 20.24
N ARG A 26 -0.30 2.58 21.04
CA ARG A 26 0.20 1.28 20.62
C ARG A 26 -0.78 0.76 19.58
N SER A 27 -0.65 1.25 18.34
CA SER A 27 -1.47 0.85 17.20
C SER A 27 -1.24 -0.64 17.03
N LYS A 28 -2.22 -1.44 17.45
CA LYS A 28 -2.19 -2.89 17.32
C LYS A 28 -1.81 -3.19 15.88
N PRO A 29 -0.70 -3.91 15.61
CA PRO A 29 -0.34 -4.19 14.23
C PRO A 29 -1.51 -4.97 13.63
N GLY A 30 -2.19 -4.35 12.67
CA GLY A 30 -3.20 -5.04 11.88
C GLY A 30 -2.59 -6.31 11.31
N GLY A 31 -3.39 -7.37 11.17
CA GLY A 31 -2.89 -8.62 10.60
C GLY A 31 -2.19 -8.35 9.26
N LEU A 32 -0.98 -8.89 9.09
CA LEU A 32 -0.19 -8.66 7.88
C LEU A 32 -0.93 -9.20 6.66
N ARG A 33 -1.17 -8.33 5.68
CA ARG A 33 -1.76 -8.70 4.40
C ARG A 33 -0.72 -9.39 3.55
N LYS A 34 -1.14 -10.41 2.79
CA LYS A 34 -0.23 -11.12 1.89
C LYS A 34 0.00 -10.28 0.64
N GLN A 35 1.26 -10.18 0.23
CA GLN A 35 1.66 -9.55 -1.01
C GLN A 35 2.15 -10.60 -2.00
N ARG A 36 1.89 -10.39 -3.29
CA ARG A 36 2.36 -11.25 -4.39
C ARG A 36 2.89 -10.39 -5.51
N VAL A 37 3.84 -10.93 -6.27
CA VAL A 37 4.39 -10.27 -7.46
C VAL A 37 4.09 -11.15 -8.66
N GLY A 38 3.50 -10.56 -9.70
CA GLY A 38 3.09 -11.27 -10.90
C GLY A 38 3.23 -10.42 -12.15
N ILE A 39 2.85 -11.00 -13.29
CA ILE A 39 2.89 -10.35 -14.60
C ILE A 39 1.45 -10.03 -15.02
N VAL A 40 1.21 -8.86 -15.60
CA VAL A 40 -0.10 -8.49 -16.12
C VAL A 40 -0.36 -9.21 -17.44
N THR A 41 -1.41 -10.04 -17.49
CA THR A 41 -1.83 -10.77 -18.70
C THR A 41 -2.84 -9.98 -19.52
N SER A 42 -3.75 -9.23 -18.86
CA SER A 42 -4.81 -8.51 -19.56
C SER A 42 -5.32 -7.32 -18.76
N THR A 43 -5.53 -6.21 -19.47
CA THR A 43 -6.10 -4.94 -18.99
C THR A 43 -7.46 -4.65 -19.63
N GLY A 44 -8.11 -5.65 -20.24
CA GLY A 44 -9.34 -5.45 -21.03
C GLY A 44 -10.61 -5.16 -20.23
N MET A 45 -10.52 -4.97 -18.91
CA MET A 45 -11.67 -4.71 -18.03
C MET A 45 -11.52 -3.37 -17.33
N ASP A 46 -12.63 -2.69 -17.08
CA ASP A 46 -12.62 -1.41 -16.37
C ASP A 46 -12.10 -1.55 -14.95
N LYS A 47 -11.14 -0.68 -14.61
CA LYS A 47 -10.53 -0.54 -13.28
C LYS A 47 -10.00 -1.86 -12.72
N THR A 48 -9.60 -2.80 -13.58
CA THR A 48 -9.19 -4.16 -13.17
C THR A 48 -8.18 -4.77 -14.11
N ILE A 49 -7.14 -5.30 -13.50
CA ILE A 49 -6.06 -6.01 -14.18
C ILE A 49 -6.09 -7.49 -13.83
N VAL A 50 -5.80 -8.34 -14.83
CA VAL A 50 -5.58 -9.76 -14.64
C VAL A 50 -4.09 -10.00 -14.48
N VAL A 51 -3.69 -10.48 -13.31
CA VAL A 51 -2.29 -10.75 -12.96
C VAL A 51 -2.08 -12.25 -12.88
N GLU A 52 -1.06 -12.76 -13.57
CA GLU A 52 -0.61 -14.14 -13.47
C GLU A 52 0.54 -14.26 -12.47
N PHE A 53 0.37 -15.16 -11.50
CA PHE A 53 1.37 -15.52 -10.50
C PHE A 53 1.87 -16.95 -10.76
N ILE A 54 3.18 -17.11 -10.91
CA ILE A 54 3.82 -18.41 -11.10
C ILE A 54 4.43 -18.87 -9.78
N ALA A 55 3.88 -19.94 -9.21
CA ALA A 55 4.42 -20.62 -8.04
C ALA A 55 5.23 -21.84 -8.46
N ARG A 56 6.41 -22.05 -7.85
CA ARG A 56 7.15 -23.32 -7.96
C ARG A 56 6.77 -24.20 -6.79
N VAL A 57 6.08 -25.32 -7.06
CA VAL A 57 5.57 -26.22 -6.02
C VAL A 57 6.07 -27.64 -6.32
N PRO A 58 6.60 -28.38 -5.33
CA PRO A 58 6.97 -29.78 -5.52
C PRO A 58 5.72 -30.65 -5.74
N HIS A 59 5.79 -31.61 -6.65
CA HIS A 59 4.75 -32.62 -6.79
C HIS A 59 4.64 -33.44 -5.50
N PRO A 60 3.44 -33.72 -4.97
CA PRO A 60 3.29 -34.36 -3.65
C PRO A 60 3.95 -35.74 -3.55
N ARG A 61 3.90 -36.55 -4.63
CA ARG A 61 4.50 -37.90 -4.64
C ARG A 61 6.00 -37.89 -4.98
N PHE A 62 6.35 -37.34 -6.15
CA PHE A 62 7.70 -37.45 -6.72
C PHE A 62 8.63 -36.27 -6.38
N LYS A 63 8.15 -35.23 -5.69
CA LYS A 63 8.89 -34.02 -5.30
C LYS A 63 9.55 -33.23 -6.46
N LYS A 64 9.33 -33.61 -7.72
CA LYS A 64 9.71 -32.81 -8.91
C LYS A 64 9.10 -31.42 -8.80
N ILE A 65 9.91 -30.38 -9.00
CA ILE A 65 9.46 -28.98 -8.93
C ILE A 65 8.66 -28.65 -10.19
N ILE A 66 7.38 -28.32 -10.03
CA ILE A 66 6.47 -27.96 -11.13
C ILE A 66 6.09 -26.47 -11.00
N LYS A 67 5.91 -25.80 -12.14
CA LYS A 67 5.34 -24.45 -12.20
C LYS A 67 3.81 -24.54 -12.16
N ARG A 68 3.17 -23.85 -11.21
CA ARG A 68 1.71 -23.66 -11.14
C ARG A 68 1.38 -22.19 -11.33
N SER A 69 0.62 -21.87 -12.37
CA SER A 69 0.08 -20.53 -12.57
C SER A 69 -1.24 -20.34 -11.83
N LYS A 70 -1.46 -19.14 -11.31
CA LYS A 70 -2.73 -18.69 -10.74
C LYS A 70 -3.02 -17.29 -11.25
N LYS A 71 -4.29 -17.03 -11.60
CA LYS A 71 -4.76 -15.71 -12.02
C LYS A 71 -5.37 -14.97 -10.83
N PHE A 72 -5.03 -13.70 -10.69
CA PHE A 72 -5.56 -12.79 -9.69
C PHE A 72 -6.18 -11.58 -10.38
N TYR A 73 -7.29 -11.10 -9.81
CA TYR A 73 -7.99 -9.92 -10.29
C TYR A 73 -7.70 -8.80 -9.30
N ALA A 74 -6.88 -7.85 -9.74
CA ALA A 74 -6.48 -6.70 -8.94
C ALA A 74 -7.23 -5.46 -9.38
N HIS A 75 -7.63 -4.65 -8.40
CA HIS A 75 -8.24 -3.36 -8.61
C HIS A 75 -7.17 -2.28 -8.73
N ASP A 76 -7.32 -1.46 -9.76
CA ASP A 76 -6.53 -0.27 -10.05
C ASP A 76 -7.51 0.80 -10.54
N GLU A 77 -7.48 1.99 -9.94
CA GLU A 77 -8.39 3.09 -10.28
C GLU A 77 -7.82 3.97 -11.40
N ASN A 78 -6.50 4.11 -11.45
CA ASN A 78 -5.81 5.02 -12.36
C ASN A 78 -5.42 4.35 -13.68
N GLY A 79 -5.42 3.01 -13.72
CA GLY A 79 -5.09 2.25 -14.93
C GLY A 79 -3.62 2.40 -15.31
N GLU A 80 -2.73 2.44 -14.33
CA GLU A 80 -1.31 2.72 -14.52
C GLU A 80 -0.55 1.51 -15.09
N ALA A 81 -1.10 0.30 -14.96
CA ALA A 81 -0.43 -0.94 -15.38
C ALA A 81 -0.78 -1.36 -16.83
N ALA A 82 0.26 -1.57 -17.64
CA ALA A 82 0.15 -2.09 -19.00
C ALA A 82 0.29 -3.62 -19.05
N ILE A 83 0.01 -4.18 -20.23
CA ILE A 83 0.16 -5.63 -20.48
C ILE A 83 1.64 -5.98 -20.49
N GLY A 84 2.03 -7.04 -19.75
CA GLY A 84 3.42 -7.47 -19.64
C GLY A 84 4.17 -6.89 -18.43
N ASP A 85 3.59 -5.91 -17.74
CA ASP A 85 4.23 -5.28 -16.59
C ASP A 85 4.35 -6.23 -15.39
N LYS A 86 5.42 -6.02 -14.62
CA LYS A 86 5.63 -6.73 -13.36
C LYS A 86 5.04 -5.91 -12.21
N VAL A 87 4.00 -6.45 -11.58
CA VAL A 87 3.22 -5.74 -10.57
C VAL A 87 3.25 -6.43 -9.23
N ARG A 88 3.25 -5.64 -8.16
CA ARG A 88 3.06 -6.08 -6.78
C ARG A 88 1.59 -5.82 -6.38
N ILE A 89 0.93 -6.88 -5.94
CA ILE A 89 -0.47 -6.89 -5.52
C ILE A 89 -0.60 -7.27 -4.05
N GLU A 90 -1.62 -6.74 -3.39
CA GLU A 90 -1.90 -7.00 -1.98
C GLU A 90 -3.35 -7.46 -1.77
N GLU A 91 -3.56 -8.39 -0.83
CA GLU A 91 -4.90 -8.85 -0.44
C GLU A 91 -5.71 -7.72 0.24
N THR A 92 -6.90 -7.46 -0.29
CA THR A 92 -7.82 -6.46 0.25
C THR A 92 -9.16 -7.10 0.62
N ARG A 93 -10.05 -6.31 1.20
CA ARG A 93 -11.47 -6.70 1.36
C ARG A 93 -12.05 -7.04 -0.03
N PRO A 94 -13.04 -7.94 -0.13
CA PRO A 94 -13.71 -8.16 -1.41
C PRO A 94 -14.29 -6.84 -1.95
N LEU A 95 -13.89 -6.48 -3.17
CA LEU A 95 -14.47 -5.35 -3.90
C LEU A 95 -15.59 -5.83 -4.84
N SER A 96 -15.53 -7.10 -5.26
CA SER A 96 -16.51 -7.76 -6.11
C SER A 96 -16.46 -9.28 -5.87
N LYS A 97 -17.16 -10.07 -6.70
CA LYS A 97 -17.18 -11.55 -6.64
C LYS A 97 -15.78 -12.16 -6.71
N ILE A 98 -14.93 -11.61 -7.59
CA ILE A 98 -13.60 -12.17 -7.89
C ILE A 98 -12.46 -11.20 -7.50
N LYS A 99 -12.72 -9.89 -7.50
CA LYS A 99 -11.72 -8.84 -7.19
C LYS A 99 -11.43 -8.80 -5.68
N ARG A 100 -10.30 -9.36 -5.27
CA ARG A 100 -9.82 -9.44 -3.87
C ARG A 100 -8.41 -8.89 -3.67
N TRP A 101 -7.82 -8.35 -4.73
CA TRP A 101 -6.46 -7.83 -4.74
C TRP A 101 -6.50 -6.35 -5.13
N ARG A 102 -5.58 -5.56 -4.62
CA ARG A 102 -5.32 -4.19 -5.07
C ARG A 102 -3.93 -4.09 -5.67
N LEU A 103 -3.75 -3.21 -6.63
CA LEU A 103 -2.42 -2.82 -7.09
C LEU A 103 -1.74 -2.00 -5.99
N THR A 104 -0.47 -2.31 -5.69
CA THR A 104 0.33 -1.56 -4.70
C THR A 104 1.45 -0.82 -5.39
N GLU A 105 2.19 -1.51 -6.26
CA GLU A 105 3.39 -0.98 -6.90
C GLU A 105 3.59 -1.64 -8.25
N VAL A 106 3.95 -0.85 -9.26
CA VAL A 106 4.42 -1.32 -10.56
C VAL A 106 5.94 -1.33 -10.51
N LEU A 107 6.55 -2.51 -10.60
CA LEU A 107 7.99 -2.69 -10.40
C LEU A 107 8.80 -2.43 -11.68
N THR A 108 8.24 -2.74 -12.84
CA THR A 108 8.92 -2.58 -14.13
C THR A 108 7.88 -2.38 -15.21
N HIS A 109 8.03 -1.30 -15.96
CA HIS A 109 7.30 -1.00 -17.18
C HIS A 109 8.18 -1.39 -18.37
N HIS A 110 7.61 -2.02 -19.41
CA HIS A 110 8.36 -2.49 -20.58
C HIS A 110 7.77 -1.94 -21.88
#